data_AF-A0A2D6T986-F1
#
_entry.id   AF-A0A2D6T986-F1
#
_cell.length_a   1.000
_cell.length_b   1.000
_cell.length_c   1.000
_cell.angle_alpha   90.00
_cell.angle_beta   90.00
_cell.angle_gamma   90.00
#
_symmetry.space_group_name_H-M   'P 1'
#
loop_
_entity.id
_entity.type
_entity.pdbx_description
1 polymer ?
#
loop_
_entity_poly.entity_id
_entity_poly.type
_entity_poly.pdbx_seq_one_letter_code
_entity_poly.pdbx_strand_id
1 'polypeptide(L)' 'MQQQLPEAEVELIGGGGGVFEVTIDGALKFSKKQIGRFPEDDEVQALVS' A
#
# COMPACT_ATOMS: atom_id res chain seq x y z
N MET A 1 7.88 -15.39 14.52
CA MET A 1 7.09 -14.30 15.13
C MET A 1 6.10 -13.82 14.09
N GLN A 2 4.80 -14.01 14.31
CA GLN A 2 3.78 -13.35 13.49
C GLN A 2 3.45 -12.04 14.19
N GLN A 3 3.77 -10.92 13.57
CA GLN A 3 3.39 -9.61 14.09
C GLN A 3 1.90 -9.42 13.80
N GLN A 4 1.09 -9.35 14.85
CA GLN A 4 -0.30 -8.92 14.74
C GLN A 4 -0.29 -7.40 14.58
N LEU A 5 -0.55 -6.94 13.35
CA LEU A 5 -0.92 -5.56 13.13
C LEU A 5 -2.25 -5.31 13.87
N PRO A 6 -2.44 -4.15 14.52
CA PRO A 6 -3.74 -3.79 15.09
C PRO A 6 -4.83 -3.89 14.01
N GLU A 7 -6.09 -4.07 14.40
CA GLU A 7 -7.23 -4.17 13.45
C GLU A 7 -7.19 -3.02 12.44
N ALA A 8 -6.61 -3.28 11.28
CA ALA A 8 -6.49 -2.34 10.18
C ALA A 8 -7.58 -2.72 9.17
N GLU A 9 -8.40 -1.75 8.80
CA GLU A 9 -9.40 -1.93 7.78
C GLU A 9 -8.70 -1.85 6.42
N VAL A 10 -8.64 -3.00 5.73
CA VAL A 10 -8.00 -3.10 4.41
C VAL A 10 -9.08 -3.32 3.37
N GLU A 11 -9.18 -2.38 2.44
CA GLU A 11 -10.07 -2.48 1.29
C GLU A 11 -9.27 -2.62 -0.01
N LEU A 12 -9.66 -3.58 -0.84
CA LEU A 12 -9.11 -3.71 -2.20
C LEU A 12 -10.00 -2.94 -3.17
N ILE A 13 -9.56 -1.74 -3.53
CA ILE A 13 -10.24 -0.91 -4.51
C ILE A 13 -9.82 -1.37 -5.92
N GLY A 14 -10.77 -1.90 -6.69
CA GLY A 14 -10.54 -2.33 -8.07
C GLY A 14 -10.18 -1.14 -8.97
N GLY A 15 -8.92 -1.06 -9.39
CA GLY A 15 -8.42 -0.05 -10.33
C GLY A 15 -8.34 -0.56 -11.78
N GLY A 16 -8.66 0.28 -12.75
CA GLY A 16 -8.49 0.00 -14.19
C GLY A 16 -7.15 0.51 -14.75
N GLY A 17 -6.55 -0.20 -15.70
CA GLY A 17 -5.36 0.30 -16.43
C GLY A 17 -4.01 0.09 -15.74
N GLY A 18 -3.88 -0.93 -14.88
CA GLY A 18 -2.59 -1.37 -14.32
C GLY A 18 -1.99 -0.43 -13.26
N VAL A 19 -2.82 0.46 -12.71
CA VAL A 19 -2.47 1.34 -11.58
C VAL A 19 -2.37 0.53 -10.30
N PHE A 20 -1.43 0.91 -9.44
CA PHE A 20 -1.31 0.40 -8.09
C PHE A 20 -0.98 1.56 -7.17
N GLU A 21 -1.87 1.84 -6.24
CA GLU A 21 -1.80 2.98 -5.34
C GLU A 21 -2.12 2.51 -3.93
N VAL A 22 -1.32 2.94 -2.95
CA VAL A 22 -1.52 2.63 -1.53
C VAL A 22 -1.83 3.92 -0.82
N THR A 23 -3.01 3.98 -0.22
CA THR A 23 -3.47 5.10 0.60
C THR A 23 -3.68 4.66 2.03
N ILE A 24 -3.21 5.46 2.98
CA ILE A 24 -3.40 5.25 4.42
C ILE A 24 -4.07 6.51 4.97
N ASP A 25 -5.19 6.34 5.67
CA ASP A 25 -6.00 7.45 6.18
C ASP A 25 -6.38 8.49 5.11
N GLY A 26 -6.62 8.03 3.88
CA GLY A 26 -6.94 8.88 2.72
C GLY A 26 -5.74 9.61 2.10
N ALA A 27 -4.53 9.46 2.63
CA ALA A 27 -3.31 10.04 2.06
C ALA A 27 -2.61 9.03 1.13
N LEU A 28 -2.28 9.45 -0.10
CA LEU A 28 -1.49 8.65 -1.04
C LEU A 28 -0.07 8.48 -0.51
N LYS A 29 0.26 7.25 -0.11
CA LYS A 29 1.58 6.88 0.42
C LYS A 29 2.47 6.26 -0.66
N PHE A 30 1.87 5.59 -1.64
CA PHE A 30 2.60 4.98 -2.75
C PHE A 30 1.80 5.05 -4.04
N SER A 31 2.47 5.33 -5.16
CA SER A 31 1.89 5.18 -6.50
C SER A 31 2.91 4.55 -7.43
N LYS A 32 2.58 3.36 -7.95
CA LYS A 32 3.36 2.69 -8.99
C LYS A 32 3.50 3.55 -10.23
N LYS A 33 2.51 4.41 -10.53
CA LYS A 33 2.61 5.33 -11.69
C LYS A 33 3.69 6.38 -11.48
N GLN A 34 3.91 6.86 -10.26
CA GLN A 34 4.96 7.83 -9.96
C GLN A 34 6.35 7.20 -9.94
N ILE A 35 6.47 6.01 -9.36
CA ILE A 35 7.77 5.34 -9.13
C ILE A 35 8.16 4.42 -10.32
N GLY A 36 7.19 3.98 -11.14
CA GLY A 36 7.41 3.13 -12.30
C GLY A 36 7.63 1.65 -11.99
N ARG A 37 7.56 1.25 -10.72
CA ARG A 37 7.69 -0.15 -10.25
C ARG A 37 6.72 -0.44 -9.11
N PHE A 38 6.55 -1.73 -8.80
CA PHE A 38 5.87 -2.16 -7.58
C PHE A 38 6.75 -1.89 -6.35
N PRO A 39 6.14 -1.69 -5.16
CA PRO A 39 6.89 -1.56 -3.93
C PRO A 39 7.51 -2.90 -3.55
N GLU A 40 8.64 -2.85 -2.84
CA GLU A 40 9.20 -4.02 -2.16
C GLU A 40 8.46 -4.29 -0.85
N ASP A 41 8.55 -5.52 -0.33
CA ASP A 41 7.86 -5.93 0.91
C ASP A 41 8.26 -5.04 2.10
N ASP A 42 9.55 -4.70 2.22
CA ASP A 42 10.08 -3.79 3.24
C ASP A 42 9.51 -2.36 3.08
N GLU A 43 9.32 -1.88 1.84
CA GLU A 43 8.70 -0.57 1.59
C GLU A 43 7.25 -0.57 2.07
N VAL A 44 6.48 -1.62 1.76
CA VAL A 44 5.09 -1.75 2.21
C VAL A 44 5.01 -1.76 3.73
N GLN A 45 5.90 -2.49 4.41
CA GLN A 45 5.92 -2.54 5.87
C GLN A 45 6.29 -1.19 6.50
N ALA A 46 7.19 -0.42 5.86
CA ALA A 46 7.53 0.92 6.30
C ALA A 46 6.39 1.94 6.12
N LEU A 47 5.46 1.73 5.17
CA LEU A 47 4.31 2.61 4.99
C LEU A 47 3.32 2.55 6.15
N VAL A 48 3.22 1.38 6.80
CA VAL A 48 2.23 1.07 7.86
C VAL A 48 2.83 1.04 9.28
N SER A 49 4.12 1.35 9.43
CA SER A 49 4.81 1.40 10.73
C SER A 49 4.52 2.66 11.53
#